data_AF-A0A351HVM1-F1
#
_entry.id   AF-A0A351HVM1-F1
#
_cell.length_a   1.000
_cell.length_b   1.000
_cell.length_c   1.000
_cell.angle_alpha   90.00
_cell.angle_beta   90.00
_cell.angle_gamma   90.00
#
_symmetry.space_group_name_H-M   'P 1'
#
loop_
_entity.id
_entity.type
_entity.pdbx_description
1 polymer ?
#
loop_
_entity_poly.entity_id
_entity_poly.type
_entity_poly.pdbx_seq_one_letter_code
_entity_poly.pdbx_strand_id
1 'polypeptide(L)'
;RQYLGILRELGFTIIEETSIGAEVVAKAYADEYRSDKKFIISSSCAAIKNLIEIYYPQYLPSLSRQVSPMIAHGKILREKYPNAKIVYAGSCLAKKMEVHDKDVRGIIDGVLTFDEIDSWIKKENIIPNKMPMEEFNAIGTNTGRLYPITGGLAKNSVENLDGSRKILRIDGVKDCMEFLDEIHQLDKKYWIEMNACEEGCVNGPGNIHSPLSKYEKVEMLQTYIDLNSKKEPSTDIPAVDTRRSFHKRPVHHLGEVPTEELEKILNQMSKFTERDELNCGTCGYETCRDKARAVYWNMAELDMCLPLITSKTEAISNLIITTTPNAIAVLDKKFRIIEFNAAAERLFNMKKEDVMRYNFVDALDYNPFRKLNHDRGNTYTGKGHYERENRTFMEILTYIPEQELYMGIFIDITRQEKQEQDMQKIQEETLKMAQRVIDKQMRVAHEIAGLLGETTAETKVTLTKLQKVVTSREVEV
;
A
#
# COMPACT_ATOMS: atom_id res chain seq x y z
N ARG A 1 -17.53 25.34 9.14
CA ARG A 1 -17.33 26.65 8.47
C ARG A 1 -15.98 26.73 7.74
N GLN A 2 -14.84 26.42 8.36
CA GLN A 2 -13.55 26.37 7.64
C GLN A 2 -13.54 25.40 6.45
N TYR A 3 -14.26 24.27 6.56
CA TYR A 3 -14.42 23.33 5.43
C TYR A 3 -15.01 23.99 4.17
N LEU A 4 -15.85 25.01 4.31
CA LEU A 4 -16.41 25.74 3.17
C LEU A 4 -15.35 26.59 2.48
N GLY A 5 -14.44 27.22 3.23
CA GLY A 5 -13.29 27.93 2.68
C GLY A 5 -12.38 27.01 1.86
N ILE A 6 -12.17 25.76 2.32
CA ILE A 6 -11.44 24.75 1.55
C ILE A 6 -12.15 24.45 0.22
N LEU A 7 -13.47 24.26 0.23
CA LEU A 7 -14.22 24.02 -1.01
C LEU A 7 -14.15 25.21 -1.97
N ARG A 8 -14.11 26.45 -1.47
CA ARG A 8 -13.88 27.65 -2.30
C ARG A 8 -12.51 27.61 -2.97
N GLU A 9 -11.47 27.29 -2.21
CA GLU A 9 -10.10 27.19 -2.70
C GLU A 9 -9.97 26.10 -3.78
N LEU A 10 -10.68 24.98 -3.62
CA LEU A 10 -10.79 23.93 -4.64
C LEU A 10 -11.60 24.34 -5.89
N GLY A 11 -12.21 25.52 -5.89
CA GLY A 11 -12.90 26.12 -7.05
C GLY A 11 -14.42 26.04 -7.04
N PHE A 12 -15.06 25.58 -5.96
CA PHE A 12 -16.53 25.56 -5.88
C PHE A 12 -17.10 26.97 -5.67
N THR A 13 -17.92 27.46 -6.61
CA THR A 13 -18.47 28.83 -6.60
C THR A 13 -19.80 28.97 -5.88
N ILE A 14 -20.58 27.90 -5.73
CA ILE A 14 -21.83 27.87 -4.96
C ILE A 14 -21.84 26.62 -4.09
N ILE A 15 -22.08 26.78 -2.79
CA ILE A 15 -22.13 25.69 -1.80
C ILE A 15 -23.42 25.85 -0.99
N GLU A 16 -24.35 24.90 -1.15
CA GLU A 16 -25.64 24.87 -0.44
C GLU A 16 -25.76 23.58 0.38
N GLU A 17 -26.46 23.64 1.53
CA GLU A 17 -26.70 22.43 2.33
C GLU A 17 -27.76 21.52 1.69
N THR A 18 -27.47 20.21 1.60
CA THR A 18 -28.44 19.20 1.13
C THR A 18 -29.66 19.04 2.04
N SER A 19 -29.64 19.62 3.25
CA SER A 19 -30.82 19.71 4.13
C SER A 19 -32.02 20.37 3.46
N ILE A 20 -31.80 21.24 2.46
CA ILE A 20 -32.86 21.83 1.63
C ILE A 20 -33.65 20.74 0.89
N GLY A 21 -32.95 19.79 0.24
CA GLY A 21 -33.60 18.67 -0.44
C GLY A 21 -34.25 17.68 0.52
N ALA A 22 -33.70 17.54 1.73
CA ALA A 22 -34.26 16.66 2.76
C ALA A 22 -35.68 17.06 3.14
N GLU A 23 -35.96 18.36 3.25
CA GLU A 23 -37.29 18.86 3.60
C GLU A 23 -38.35 18.60 2.54
N VAL A 24 -37.98 18.74 1.26
CA VAL A 24 -38.91 18.42 0.17
C VAL A 24 -39.30 16.95 0.23
N VAL A 25 -38.31 16.08 0.43
CA VAL A 25 -38.52 14.64 0.52
C VAL A 25 -39.32 14.28 1.79
N ALA A 26 -39.08 14.97 2.91
CA ALA A 26 -39.79 14.77 4.16
C ALA A 26 -41.30 15.05 4.04
N LYS A 27 -41.67 16.13 3.36
CA LYS A 27 -43.08 16.44 3.05
C LYS A 27 -43.72 15.32 2.22
N ALA A 28 -43.01 14.84 1.20
CA ALA A 28 -43.50 13.75 0.36
C ALA A 28 -43.63 12.42 1.14
N TYR A 29 -42.75 12.15 2.09
CA TYR A 29 -42.88 11.02 3.01
C TYR A 29 -44.07 11.18 3.97
N ALA A 30 -44.33 12.38 4.47
CA ALA A 30 -45.48 12.67 5.33
C ALA A 30 -46.81 12.46 4.58
N ASP A 31 -46.86 12.77 3.28
CA ASP A 31 -48.02 12.49 2.44
C ASP A 31 -48.19 10.98 2.21
N GLU A 32 -47.11 10.26 1.91
CA GLU A 32 -47.16 8.80 1.75
C GLU A 32 -47.50 8.07 3.06
N TYR A 33 -47.10 8.62 4.21
CA TYR A 33 -47.42 8.09 5.53
C TYR A 33 -48.93 7.95 5.74
N ARG A 34 -49.75 8.83 5.16
CA ARG A 34 -51.22 8.76 5.27
C ARG A 34 -51.88 7.80 4.27
N SER A 35 -51.10 7.13 3.41
CA SER A 35 -51.64 6.17 2.44
C SER A 35 -52.16 4.89 3.10
N ASP A 36 -52.79 4.01 2.31
CA ASP A 36 -53.30 2.72 2.80
C ASP A 36 -52.31 1.56 2.75
N LYS A 37 -51.07 1.79 2.31
CA LYS A 37 -50.04 0.74 2.23
C LYS A 37 -49.83 0.08 3.60
N LYS A 38 -49.69 -1.24 3.69
CA LYS A 38 -49.38 -1.88 4.98
C LYS A 38 -47.98 -1.49 5.47
N PHE A 39 -46.98 -1.59 4.59
CA PHE A 39 -45.61 -1.21 4.87
C PHE A 39 -45.18 -0.07 3.96
N ILE A 40 -44.49 0.92 4.53
CA ILE A 40 -43.81 1.98 3.78
C ILE A 40 -42.34 1.93 4.19
N ILE A 41 -41.47 1.56 3.26
CA ILE A 41 -40.02 1.50 3.48
C ILE A 41 -39.42 2.77 2.86
N SER A 42 -38.65 3.51 3.65
CA SER A 42 -37.92 4.68 3.14
C SER A 42 -36.91 4.28 2.05
N SER A 43 -36.70 5.15 1.07
CA SER A 43 -35.88 4.87 -0.12
C SER A 43 -34.66 5.78 -0.27
N SER A 44 -34.37 6.58 0.76
CA SER A 44 -33.32 7.58 0.71
C SER A 44 -31.91 7.00 0.79
N CYS A 45 -31.76 5.86 1.45
CA CYS A 45 -30.53 5.07 1.42
C CYS A 45 -30.44 4.31 0.07
N ALA A 46 -29.54 4.77 -0.81
CA ALA A 46 -29.36 4.16 -2.13
C ALA A 46 -28.91 2.69 -2.05
N ALA A 47 -28.16 2.32 -0.99
CA ALA A 47 -27.75 0.94 -0.76
C ALA A 47 -28.94 0.03 -0.42
N ILE A 48 -29.83 0.45 0.49
CA ILE A 48 -31.06 -0.31 0.81
C ILE A 48 -32.00 -0.38 -0.38
N LYS A 49 -32.14 0.71 -1.14
CA LYS A 49 -32.86 0.69 -2.41
C LYS A 49 -32.33 -0.42 -3.33
N ASN A 50 -31.01 -0.48 -3.54
CA ASN A 50 -30.40 -1.51 -4.39
C ASN A 50 -30.56 -2.92 -3.82
N LEU A 51 -30.44 -3.09 -2.49
CA LEU A 51 -30.69 -4.37 -1.80
C LEU A 51 -32.10 -4.89 -2.11
N ILE A 52 -33.11 -4.02 -2.05
CA ILE A 52 -34.50 -4.37 -2.35
C ILE A 52 -34.69 -4.65 -3.86
N GLU A 53 -34.14 -3.83 -4.76
CA GLU A 53 -34.26 -4.06 -6.21
C GLU A 53 -33.68 -5.41 -6.65
N ILE A 54 -32.59 -5.85 -6.01
CA ILE A 54 -31.82 -7.04 -6.41
C ILE A 54 -32.29 -8.29 -5.65
N TYR A 55 -32.36 -8.23 -4.32
CA TYR A 55 -32.51 -9.41 -3.47
C TYR A 55 -33.91 -9.56 -2.87
N TYR A 56 -34.61 -8.45 -2.65
CA TYR A 56 -35.96 -8.45 -2.07
C TYR A 56 -37.03 -7.77 -2.94
N PRO A 57 -37.13 -8.12 -4.24
CA PRO A 57 -38.02 -7.42 -5.17
C PRO A 57 -39.51 -7.52 -4.80
N GLN A 58 -39.90 -8.50 -3.98
CA GLN A 58 -41.25 -8.62 -3.43
C GLN A 58 -41.69 -7.40 -2.59
N TYR A 59 -40.73 -6.64 -2.04
CA TYR A 59 -41.03 -5.44 -1.24
C TYR A 59 -40.95 -4.13 -2.04
N LEU A 60 -40.72 -4.17 -3.36
CA LEU A 60 -40.79 -2.97 -4.22
C LEU A 60 -42.10 -2.18 -4.11
N PRO A 61 -43.29 -2.80 -3.95
CA PRO A 61 -44.53 -2.05 -3.72
C PRO A 61 -44.54 -1.26 -2.40
N SER A 62 -43.85 -1.77 -1.37
CA SER A 62 -43.70 -1.15 -0.06
C SER A 62 -42.61 -0.08 -0.05
N LEU A 63 -41.65 -0.13 -0.99
CA LEU A 63 -40.60 0.87 -1.12
C LEU A 63 -41.19 2.21 -1.60
N SER A 64 -40.91 3.26 -0.84
CA SER A 64 -41.38 4.60 -1.11
C SER A 64 -40.80 5.16 -2.41
N ARG A 65 -41.66 5.63 -3.30
CA ARG A 65 -41.29 6.13 -4.64
C ARG A 65 -40.69 7.55 -4.64
N GLN A 66 -40.14 7.99 -3.53
CA GLN A 66 -39.44 9.28 -3.45
C GLN A 66 -37.97 9.16 -3.89
N VAL A 67 -37.45 10.22 -4.50
CA VAL A 67 -36.02 10.44 -4.73
C VAL A 67 -35.32 10.73 -3.41
N SER A 68 -33.99 10.57 -3.36
CA SER A 68 -33.24 10.96 -2.17
C SER A 68 -33.06 12.49 -2.07
N PRO A 69 -32.71 13.02 -0.88
CA PRO A 69 -32.44 14.45 -0.69
C PRO A 69 -31.41 15.03 -1.66
N MET A 70 -30.38 14.25 -2.01
CA MET A 70 -29.38 14.63 -3.02
C MET A 70 -30.02 14.95 -4.37
N ILE A 71 -30.91 14.08 -4.85
CA ILE A 71 -31.58 14.26 -6.13
C ILE A 71 -32.62 15.37 -6.05
N ALA A 72 -33.40 15.45 -4.97
CA ALA A 72 -34.37 16.52 -4.77
C ALA A 72 -33.69 17.89 -4.79
N HIS A 73 -32.59 18.07 -4.04
CA HIS A 73 -31.81 19.30 -4.04
C HIS A 73 -31.17 19.56 -5.41
N GLY A 74 -30.67 18.52 -6.08
CA GLY A 74 -30.15 18.62 -7.43
C GLY A 74 -31.18 19.17 -8.43
N LYS A 75 -32.45 18.76 -8.34
CA LYS A 75 -33.53 19.32 -9.19
C LYS A 75 -33.73 20.81 -8.93
N ILE A 76 -33.75 21.22 -7.66
CA ILE A 76 -33.86 22.64 -7.26
C ILE A 76 -32.67 23.44 -7.81
N LEU A 77 -31.46 22.92 -7.68
CA LEU A 77 -30.24 23.57 -8.17
C LEU A 77 -30.22 23.66 -9.70
N ARG A 78 -30.80 22.70 -10.43
CA ARG A 78 -30.93 22.78 -11.90
C ARG A 78 -31.84 23.90 -12.35
N GLU A 79 -32.95 24.11 -11.64
CA GLU A 79 -33.87 25.22 -11.93
C GLU A 79 -33.23 26.56 -11.58
N LYS A 80 -32.53 26.63 -10.44
CA LYS A 80 -31.90 27.86 -9.94
C LYS A 80 -30.64 28.25 -10.73
N TYR A 81 -29.84 27.27 -11.16
CA TYR A 81 -28.58 27.47 -11.86
C TYR A 81 -28.45 26.55 -13.09
N PRO A 82 -29.16 26.83 -14.20
CA PRO A 82 -29.22 25.94 -15.36
C PRO A 82 -27.86 25.57 -15.97
N ASN A 83 -26.90 26.49 -15.93
CA ASN A 83 -25.57 26.32 -16.52
C ASN A 83 -24.52 25.76 -15.54
N ALA A 84 -24.85 25.55 -14.27
CA ALA A 84 -23.89 25.11 -13.27
C ALA A 84 -23.56 23.62 -13.43
N LYS A 85 -22.33 23.24 -13.03
CA LYS A 85 -21.99 21.84 -12.79
C LYS A 85 -22.29 21.49 -11.34
N ILE A 86 -23.17 20.51 -11.12
CA ILE A 86 -23.66 20.16 -9.78
C ILE A 86 -22.90 18.94 -9.28
N VAL A 87 -22.19 19.12 -8.18
CA VAL A 87 -21.44 18.07 -7.50
C VAL A 87 -22.01 17.87 -6.11
N TYR A 88 -22.37 16.63 -5.79
CA TYR A 88 -22.76 16.24 -4.43
C TYR A 88 -21.53 15.76 -3.65
N ALA A 89 -21.36 16.25 -2.43
CA ALA A 89 -20.34 15.81 -1.50
C ALA A 89 -20.99 15.08 -0.31
N GLY A 90 -20.56 13.85 -0.03
CA GLY A 90 -21.14 13.07 1.07
C GLY A 90 -20.33 11.85 1.49
N SER A 91 -20.87 11.04 2.39
CA SER A 91 -20.19 9.87 2.96
C SER A 91 -20.54 8.53 2.28
N CYS A 92 -21.34 8.54 1.21
CA CYS A 92 -21.96 7.32 0.68
C CYS A 92 -21.51 7.01 -0.76
N LEU A 93 -20.88 5.84 -0.94
CA LEU A 93 -20.47 5.33 -2.26
C LEU A 93 -21.67 4.99 -3.15
N ALA A 94 -22.77 4.48 -2.57
CA ALA A 94 -23.96 4.11 -3.33
C ALA A 94 -24.64 5.30 -4.04
N LYS A 95 -24.36 6.55 -3.61
CA LYS A 95 -24.82 7.76 -4.29
C LYS A 95 -24.21 7.93 -5.68
N LYS A 96 -22.98 7.44 -5.90
CA LYS A 96 -22.35 7.41 -7.23
C LYS A 96 -23.13 6.54 -8.21
N MET A 97 -23.76 5.47 -7.72
CA MET A 97 -24.63 4.65 -8.54
C MET A 97 -26.01 5.29 -8.74
N GLU A 98 -26.57 5.92 -7.70
CA GLU A 98 -27.91 6.52 -7.76
C GLU A 98 -28.05 7.56 -8.88
N VAL A 99 -27.01 8.37 -9.14
CA VAL A 99 -27.03 9.39 -10.21
C VAL A 99 -27.09 8.81 -11.62
N HIS A 100 -26.90 7.50 -11.77
CA HIS A 100 -27.02 6.79 -13.04
C HIS A 100 -28.39 6.12 -13.24
N ASP A 101 -29.26 6.12 -12.23
CA ASP A 101 -30.62 5.60 -12.35
C ASP A 101 -31.39 6.36 -13.44
N LYS A 102 -32.15 5.63 -14.26
CA LYS A 102 -32.81 6.15 -15.48
C LYS A 102 -33.64 7.42 -15.24
N ASP A 103 -34.38 7.46 -14.13
CA ASP A 103 -35.32 8.55 -13.82
C ASP A 103 -34.66 9.83 -13.30
N VAL A 104 -33.38 9.76 -12.91
CA VAL A 104 -32.66 10.88 -12.25
C VAL A 104 -31.34 11.23 -12.93
N ARG A 105 -30.99 10.51 -14.00
CA ARG A 105 -29.76 10.69 -14.75
C ARG A 105 -29.64 12.12 -15.27
N GLY A 106 -28.48 12.72 -15.05
CA GLY A 106 -28.15 14.07 -15.52
C GLY A 106 -28.55 15.21 -14.57
N ILE A 107 -29.22 14.91 -13.44
CA ILE A 107 -29.53 15.93 -12.42
C ILE A 107 -28.25 16.38 -11.71
N ILE A 108 -27.46 15.42 -11.23
CA ILE A 108 -26.16 15.62 -10.58
C ILE A 108 -25.05 15.23 -11.57
N ASP A 109 -24.06 16.10 -11.79
CA ASP A 109 -22.94 15.82 -12.71
C ASP A 109 -21.84 14.97 -12.04
N GLY A 110 -21.66 15.11 -10.73
CA GLY A 110 -20.58 14.44 -9.99
C GLY A 110 -20.95 14.12 -8.55
N VAL A 111 -20.36 13.06 -8.02
CA VAL A 111 -20.49 12.66 -6.61
C VAL A 111 -19.09 12.42 -6.07
N LEU A 112 -18.72 13.18 -5.04
CA LEU A 112 -17.46 13.06 -4.33
C LEU A 112 -17.70 12.56 -2.91
N THR A 113 -16.86 11.64 -2.45
CA THR A 113 -16.83 11.29 -1.03
C THR A 113 -16.04 12.32 -0.22
N PHE A 114 -16.25 12.37 1.10
CA PHE A 114 -15.40 13.20 1.96
C PHE A 114 -13.94 12.74 1.95
N ASP A 115 -13.68 11.44 1.82
CA ASP A 115 -12.33 10.89 1.69
C ASP A 115 -11.64 11.29 0.37
N GLU A 116 -12.39 11.36 -0.72
CA GLU A 116 -11.89 11.85 -2.02
C GLU A 116 -11.55 13.33 -1.94
N ILE A 117 -12.39 14.12 -1.27
CA ILE A 117 -12.12 15.54 -1.05
C ILE A 117 -10.88 15.71 -0.16
N ASP A 118 -10.74 14.94 0.92
CA ASP A 118 -9.55 14.95 1.78
C ASP A 118 -8.26 14.60 1.01
N SER A 119 -8.34 13.61 0.13
CA SER A 119 -7.22 13.24 -0.75
C SER A 119 -6.88 14.36 -1.73
N TRP A 120 -7.89 15.07 -2.25
CA TRP A 120 -7.69 16.21 -3.14
C TRP A 120 -7.07 17.41 -2.39
N ILE A 121 -7.53 17.72 -1.18
CA ILE A 121 -6.97 18.75 -0.29
C ILE A 121 -5.47 18.51 -0.06
N LYS A 122 -5.09 17.27 0.25
CA LYS A 122 -3.68 16.86 0.45
C LYS A 122 -2.86 17.06 -0.82
N LYS A 123 -3.40 16.68 -1.97
CA LYS A 123 -2.73 16.83 -3.27
C LYS A 123 -2.47 18.31 -3.62
N GLU A 124 -3.42 19.19 -3.33
CA GLU A 124 -3.29 20.64 -3.55
C GLU A 124 -2.48 21.34 -2.44
N ASN A 125 -1.99 20.62 -1.44
CA ASN A 125 -1.27 21.15 -0.27
C ASN A 125 -2.06 22.26 0.48
N ILE A 126 -3.39 22.17 0.48
CA ILE A 126 -4.24 23.11 1.21
C ILE A 126 -4.14 22.80 2.70
N ILE A 127 -3.91 23.84 3.51
CA ILE A 127 -3.80 23.72 4.97
C ILE A 127 -5.15 24.08 5.61
N PRO A 128 -5.96 23.11 6.09
CA PRO A 128 -7.34 23.34 6.52
C PRO A 128 -7.49 24.41 7.62
N ASN A 129 -6.57 24.43 8.58
CA ASN A 129 -6.64 25.35 9.73
C ASN A 129 -6.34 26.82 9.38
N LYS A 130 -5.82 27.09 8.18
CA LYS A 130 -5.55 28.45 7.67
C LYS A 130 -6.65 28.97 6.73
N MET A 131 -7.62 28.14 6.38
CA MET A 131 -8.69 28.57 5.47
C MET A 131 -9.69 29.49 6.17
N PRO A 132 -10.24 30.49 5.45
CA PRO A 132 -11.22 31.40 6.01
C PRO A 132 -12.48 30.65 6.44
N MET A 133 -13.10 31.14 7.51
CA MET A 133 -14.43 30.67 7.88
C MET A 133 -15.46 31.28 6.94
N GLU A 134 -16.07 30.44 6.12
CA GLU A 134 -17.10 30.82 5.16
C GLU A 134 -18.49 30.33 5.63
N GLU A 135 -19.54 30.86 4.99
CA GLU A 135 -20.93 30.44 5.16
C GLU A 135 -21.45 29.75 3.90
N PHE A 136 -22.51 28.95 4.07
CA PHE A 136 -23.24 28.39 2.94
C PHE A 136 -23.99 29.49 2.18
N ASN A 137 -24.14 29.33 0.86
CA ASN A 137 -24.98 30.21 0.04
C ASN A 137 -26.46 30.03 0.33
N ALA A 138 -26.87 28.82 0.70
CA ALA A 138 -28.22 28.54 1.17
C ALA A 138 -28.19 27.40 2.19
N ILE A 139 -29.05 27.51 3.19
CA ILE A 139 -29.20 26.53 4.27
C ILE A 139 -30.65 26.07 4.37
N GLY A 140 -30.84 24.80 4.73
CA GLY A 140 -32.14 24.27 5.14
C GLY A 140 -32.41 24.50 6.64
N THR A 141 -33.53 23.98 7.09
CA THR A 141 -33.95 23.89 8.49
C THR A 141 -33.10 22.87 9.26
N ASN A 142 -33.14 22.98 10.59
CA ASN A 142 -32.53 22.01 11.49
C ASN A 142 -33.12 20.61 11.36
N THR A 143 -34.40 20.51 11.01
CA THR A 143 -35.04 19.20 10.87
C THR A 143 -34.44 18.43 9.70
N GLY A 144 -34.14 19.08 8.57
CA GLY A 144 -33.45 18.46 7.44
C GLY A 144 -31.99 18.07 7.75
N ARG A 145 -31.35 18.71 8.73
CA ARG A 145 -29.98 18.37 9.18
C ARG A 145 -29.91 17.08 9.99
N LEU A 146 -31.03 16.58 10.53
CA LEU A 146 -31.08 15.32 11.27
C LEU A 146 -30.95 14.08 10.36
N TYR A 147 -31.22 14.22 9.06
CA TYR A 147 -31.24 13.11 8.11
C TYR A 147 -30.06 12.11 8.16
N PRO A 148 -28.80 12.56 8.38
CA PRO A 148 -27.65 11.65 8.36
C PRO A 148 -27.53 10.74 9.59
N ILE A 149 -28.34 10.90 10.63
CA ILE A 149 -28.32 10.04 11.83
C ILE A 149 -29.55 9.15 11.89
N THR A 150 -29.45 8.03 12.60
CA THR A 150 -30.54 7.08 12.81
C THR A 150 -31.79 7.73 13.38
N GLY A 151 -32.94 7.48 12.77
CA GLY A 151 -34.20 8.06 13.18
C GLY A 151 -34.35 9.53 12.77
N GLY A 152 -33.32 10.12 12.16
CA GLY A 152 -33.35 11.49 11.69
C GLY A 152 -34.37 11.71 10.60
N LEU A 153 -34.53 10.72 9.70
CA LEU A 153 -35.57 10.74 8.68
C LEU A 153 -36.96 10.69 9.31
N ALA A 154 -37.18 9.75 10.24
CA ALA A 154 -38.44 9.62 10.97
C ALA A 154 -38.81 10.93 11.70
N LYS A 155 -37.87 11.50 12.46
CA LYS A 155 -38.04 12.77 13.18
C LYS A 155 -38.42 13.92 12.26
N ASN A 156 -37.78 13.98 11.10
CA ASN A 156 -38.00 15.05 10.12
C ASN A 156 -39.29 14.88 9.32
N SER A 157 -39.79 13.65 9.15
CA SER A 157 -40.88 13.36 8.21
C SER A 157 -42.20 12.96 8.87
N VAL A 158 -42.17 12.11 9.91
CA VAL A 158 -43.37 11.34 10.30
C VAL A 158 -43.63 11.23 11.81
N GLU A 159 -42.65 11.48 12.67
CA GLU A 159 -42.77 11.18 14.11
C GLU A 159 -43.77 12.06 14.86
N ASN A 160 -44.02 13.27 14.36
CA ASN A 160 -44.99 14.22 14.93
C ASN A 160 -46.37 14.18 14.23
N LEU A 161 -46.68 13.11 13.50
CA LEU A 161 -47.96 12.95 12.80
C LEU A 161 -49.04 12.30 13.69
N ASP A 162 -50.14 11.86 13.08
CA ASP A 162 -51.35 11.32 13.73
C ASP A 162 -51.19 9.95 14.41
N GLY A 163 -49.99 9.34 14.37
CA GLY A 163 -49.73 8.04 14.96
C GLY A 163 -50.43 6.87 14.26
N SER A 164 -50.95 7.07 13.05
CA SER A 164 -51.65 6.03 12.27
C SER A 164 -50.76 4.83 11.87
N ARG A 165 -49.44 4.96 12.03
CA ARG A 165 -48.46 3.89 11.78
C ARG A 165 -47.43 3.80 12.89
N LYS A 166 -46.95 2.59 13.13
CA LYS A 166 -45.76 2.34 13.96
C LYS A 166 -44.49 2.67 13.15
N ILE A 167 -43.52 3.28 13.81
CA ILE A 167 -42.24 3.66 13.20
C ILE A 167 -41.18 2.66 13.64
N LEU A 168 -40.47 2.06 12.70
CA LEU A 168 -39.31 1.21 12.94
C LEU A 168 -38.06 1.84 12.31
N ARG A 169 -36.92 1.68 12.99
CA ARG A 169 -35.61 2.20 12.58
C ARG A 169 -34.64 1.04 12.61
N ILE A 170 -34.00 0.78 11.48
CA ILE A 170 -33.16 -0.39 11.29
C ILE A 170 -31.92 0.05 10.53
N ASP A 171 -30.78 -0.17 11.14
CA ASP A 171 -29.50 0.24 10.61
C ASP A 171 -28.59 -0.98 10.48
N GLY A 172 -27.71 -0.96 9.50
CA GLY A 172 -26.83 -2.08 9.20
C GLY A 172 -27.44 -3.02 8.16
N VAL A 173 -26.63 -3.44 7.18
CA VAL A 173 -27.08 -4.30 6.09
C VAL A 173 -27.63 -5.63 6.60
N LYS A 174 -26.98 -6.22 7.61
CA LYS A 174 -27.38 -7.51 8.18
C LYS A 174 -28.77 -7.43 8.81
N ASP A 175 -28.98 -6.50 9.74
CA ASP A 175 -30.25 -6.31 10.43
C ASP A 175 -31.36 -5.90 9.46
N CYS A 176 -31.03 -5.13 8.42
CA CYS A 176 -31.94 -4.82 7.33
C CYS A 176 -32.40 -6.08 6.57
N MET A 177 -31.50 -7.02 6.29
CA MET A 177 -31.82 -8.28 5.62
C MET A 177 -32.68 -9.17 6.52
N GLU A 178 -32.26 -9.39 7.76
CA GLU A 178 -33.00 -10.17 8.76
C GLU A 178 -34.42 -9.62 8.94
N PHE A 179 -34.58 -8.30 9.03
CA PHE A 179 -35.88 -7.67 9.09
C PHE A 179 -36.74 -7.91 7.84
N LEU A 180 -36.16 -7.81 6.64
CA LEU A 180 -36.91 -8.05 5.39
C LEU A 180 -37.33 -9.52 5.26
N ASP A 181 -36.56 -10.45 5.82
CA ASP A 181 -36.95 -11.85 5.90
C ASP A 181 -38.16 -12.04 6.84
N GLU A 182 -38.23 -11.30 7.95
CA GLU A 182 -39.26 -11.46 9.00
C GLU A 182 -40.47 -10.51 8.89
N ILE A 183 -40.41 -9.45 8.06
CA ILE A 183 -41.44 -8.38 7.97
C ILE A 183 -42.86 -8.91 7.74
N HIS A 184 -43.01 -10.06 7.09
CA HIS A 184 -44.30 -10.71 6.82
C HIS A 184 -45.05 -11.14 8.10
N GLN A 185 -44.33 -11.32 9.23
CA GLN A 185 -44.90 -11.68 10.52
C GLN A 185 -45.62 -10.50 11.21
N LEU A 186 -45.38 -9.27 10.74
CA LEU A 186 -45.98 -8.06 11.33
C LEU A 186 -47.41 -7.83 10.82
N ASP A 187 -48.31 -7.44 11.72
CA ASP A 187 -49.76 -7.32 11.45
C ASP A 187 -50.26 -5.87 11.30
N LYS A 188 -49.54 -4.88 11.86
CA LYS A 188 -49.92 -3.45 11.84
C LYS A 188 -49.45 -2.72 10.57
N LYS A 189 -49.86 -1.44 10.45
CA LYS A 189 -49.28 -0.50 9.49
C LYS A 189 -47.96 0.04 10.03
N TYR A 190 -46.90 -0.03 9.23
CA TYR A 190 -45.57 0.47 9.60
C TYR A 190 -45.02 1.46 8.59
N TRP A 191 -44.25 2.41 9.11
CA TRP A 191 -43.30 3.22 8.35
C TRP A 191 -41.90 2.87 8.84
N ILE A 192 -41.01 2.53 7.91
CA ILE A 192 -39.76 1.83 8.21
C ILE A 192 -38.61 2.64 7.64
N GLU A 193 -37.79 3.19 8.53
CA GLU A 193 -36.50 3.79 8.20
C GLU A 193 -35.45 2.68 8.15
N MET A 194 -34.76 2.56 7.02
CA MET A 194 -33.74 1.55 6.82
C MET A 194 -32.48 2.20 6.27
N ASN A 195 -31.35 2.02 6.95
CA ASN A 195 -30.05 2.50 6.52
C ASN A 195 -29.03 1.35 6.45
N ALA A 196 -28.19 1.33 5.41
CA ALA A 196 -27.15 0.32 5.29
C ALA A 196 -26.01 0.51 6.29
N CYS A 197 -25.73 1.74 6.70
CA CYS A 197 -24.67 2.07 7.64
C CYS A 197 -25.24 2.15 9.06
N GLU A 198 -24.48 1.63 10.02
CA GLU A 198 -24.82 1.72 11.44
C GLU A 198 -24.73 3.16 11.94
N GLU A 199 -25.70 3.59 12.76
CA GLU A 199 -25.83 4.96 13.26
C GLU A 199 -26.02 6.01 12.14
N GLY A 200 -26.58 5.58 11.01
CA GLY A 200 -26.92 6.44 9.87
C GLY A 200 -25.76 6.79 8.92
N CYS A 201 -26.07 7.64 7.94
CA CYS A 201 -25.14 8.05 6.88
C CYS A 201 -23.90 8.80 7.39
N VAL A 202 -23.92 9.39 8.59
CA VAL A 202 -22.74 10.08 9.16
C VAL A 202 -21.51 9.16 9.27
N ASN A 203 -21.76 7.85 9.42
CA ASN A 203 -20.76 6.78 9.47
C ASN A 203 -20.60 6.03 8.14
N GLY A 204 -21.00 6.65 7.03
CA GLY A 204 -20.85 6.07 5.70
C GLY A 204 -19.38 5.81 5.31
N PRO A 205 -19.13 4.84 4.40
CA PRO A 205 -17.79 4.37 4.05
C PRO A 205 -16.94 5.37 3.25
N GLY A 206 -17.48 6.52 2.87
CA GLY A 206 -16.77 7.62 2.23
C GLY A 206 -16.35 8.72 3.21
N ASN A 207 -16.17 8.37 4.49
CA ASN A 207 -15.73 9.27 5.56
C ASN A 207 -14.79 8.55 6.55
N ILE A 208 -13.90 7.69 6.06
CA ILE A 208 -12.95 6.91 6.86
C ILE A 208 -11.69 7.68 7.24
N HIS A 209 -11.31 8.72 6.48
CA HIS A 209 -10.16 9.57 6.79
C HIS A 209 -10.42 10.52 7.97
N SER A 210 -11.68 10.63 8.41
CA SER A 210 -12.04 11.43 9.58
C SER A 210 -11.33 10.90 10.83
N PRO A 211 -10.70 11.78 11.63
CA PRO A 211 -10.06 11.39 12.89
C PRO A 211 -11.06 11.05 14.01
N LEU A 212 -12.32 11.46 13.85
CA LEU A 212 -13.39 11.20 14.82
C LEU A 212 -13.86 9.75 14.78
N SER A 213 -14.11 9.18 15.96
CA SER A 213 -14.79 7.90 16.12
C SER A 213 -16.27 7.96 15.74
N LYS A 214 -16.91 6.78 15.66
CA LYS A 214 -18.30 6.59 15.22
C LYS A 214 -19.30 7.52 15.93
N TYR A 215 -19.24 7.60 17.26
CA TYR A 215 -20.19 8.39 18.05
C TYR A 215 -19.78 9.85 18.19
N GLU A 216 -18.48 10.18 18.15
CA GLU A 216 -18.01 11.57 18.10
C GLU A 216 -18.54 12.28 16.85
N LYS A 217 -18.63 11.58 15.70
CA LYS A 217 -19.26 12.12 14.48
C LYS A 217 -20.74 12.46 14.70
N VAL A 218 -21.48 11.59 15.39
CA VAL A 218 -22.90 11.79 15.71
C VAL A 218 -23.06 13.00 16.65
N GLU A 219 -22.27 13.05 17.72
CA GLU A 219 -22.29 14.15 18.70
C GLU A 219 -21.93 15.50 18.07
N MET A 220 -20.92 15.52 17.20
CA MET A 220 -20.53 16.74 16.48
C MET A 220 -21.65 17.24 15.58
N LEU A 221 -22.37 16.35 14.90
CA LEU A 221 -23.52 16.72 14.07
C LEU A 221 -24.69 17.23 14.92
N GLN A 222 -24.99 16.59 16.06
CA GLN A 222 -26.01 17.07 17.00
C GLN A 222 -25.67 18.47 17.54
N THR A 223 -24.41 18.67 17.94
CA THR A 223 -23.92 19.99 18.38
C THR A 223 -24.08 21.04 17.28
N TYR A 224 -23.77 20.70 16.03
CA TYR A 224 -23.98 21.60 14.89
C TYR A 224 -25.46 21.95 14.71
N ILE A 225 -26.37 20.99 14.88
CA ILE A 225 -27.81 21.21 14.80
C ILE A 225 -28.27 22.15 15.93
N ASP A 226 -27.87 21.90 17.17
CA ASP A 226 -28.25 22.69 18.33
C ASP A 226 -27.79 24.15 18.21
N LEU A 227 -26.55 24.36 17.75
CA LEU A 227 -25.99 25.69 17.50
C LEU A 227 -26.71 26.46 16.40
N ASN A 228 -27.38 25.77 15.47
CA ASN A 228 -28.15 26.39 14.40
C ASN A 228 -29.67 26.34 14.64
N SER A 229 -30.13 25.88 15.82
CA SER A 229 -31.55 25.74 16.22
C SER A 229 -32.43 26.97 15.91
N LYS A 230 -31.86 28.18 16.05
CA LYS A 230 -32.54 29.47 15.86
C LYS A 230 -32.45 30.05 14.44
N LYS A 231 -31.74 29.39 13.51
CA LYS A 231 -31.64 29.87 12.12
C LYS A 231 -32.81 29.38 11.30
N GLU A 232 -33.57 30.31 10.75
CA GLU A 232 -34.58 30.01 9.74
C GLU A 232 -33.92 29.65 8.40
N PRO A 233 -34.58 28.80 7.59
CA PRO A 233 -34.09 28.49 6.24
C PRO A 233 -33.95 29.76 5.41
N SER A 234 -32.88 29.85 4.63
CA SER A 234 -32.52 31.08 3.91
C SER A 234 -33.37 31.36 2.67
N THR A 235 -34.21 30.42 2.26
CA THR A 235 -34.95 30.47 1.00
C THR A 235 -36.28 29.73 1.12
N ASP A 236 -37.32 30.24 0.47
CA ASP A 236 -38.52 29.45 0.18
C ASP A 236 -38.12 28.21 -0.61
N ILE A 237 -38.49 27.04 -0.10
CA ILE A 237 -38.13 25.77 -0.69
C ILE A 237 -39.13 25.47 -1.81
N PRO A 238 -38.70 25.50 -3.08
CA PRO A 238 -39.60 25.31 -4.21
C PRO A 238 -40.16 23.88 -4.22
N ALA A 239 -41.40 23.75 -4.68
CA ALA A 239 -42.02 22.45 -4.87
C ALA A 239 -41.44 21.78 -6.12
N VAL A 240 -40.71 20.68 -5.93
CA VAL A 240 -40.17 19.86 -7.02
C VAL A 240 -40.78 18.46 -6.98
N ASP A 241 -40.99 17.84 -8.16
CA ASP A 241 -41.48 16.46 -8.22
C ASP A 241 -40.41 15.50 -7.67
N THR A 242 -40.71 14.87 -6.54
CA THR A 242 -39.84 13.91 -5.88
C THR A 242 -40.09 12.47 -6.31
N ARG A 243 -41.03 12.20 -7.21
CA ARG A 243 -41.36 10.82 -7.60
C ARG A 243 -40.29 10.20 -8.49
N ARG A 244 -40.06 8.90 -8.29
CA ARG A 244 -39.29 8.01 -9.17
C ARG A 244 -39.85 6.59 -9.16
N SER A 245 -39.45 5.81 -10.15
CA SER A 245 -39.79 4.40 -10.24
C SER A 245 -38.61 3.51 -9.84
N PHE A 246 -38.93 2.30 -9.36
CA PHE A 246 -37.98 1.24 -9.08
C PHE A 246 -38.42 -0.02 -9.80
N HIS A 247 -37.46 -0.84 -10.17
CA HIS A 247 -37.72 -2.07 -10.88
C HIS A 247 -36.88 -3.19 -10.29
N LYS A 248 -37.40 -4.42 -10.38
CA LYS A 248 -36.60 -5.59 -10.08
C LYS A 248 -35.39 -5.55 -10.99
N ARG A 249 -34.22 -5.49 -10.37
CA ARG A 249 -32.96 -5.71 -11.06
C ARG A 249 -32.67 -7.19 -10.98
N PRO A 250 -32.30 -7.85 -12.08
CA PRO A 250 -31.83 -9.22 -11.97
C PRO A 250 -30.65 -9.23 -11.01
N VAL A 251 -30.62 -10.21 -10.11
CA VAL A 251 -29.35 -10.62 -9.52
C VAL A 251 -28.45 -10.89 -10.72
N HIS A 252 -27.28 -10.24 -10.78
CA HIS A 252 -26.27 -10.67 -11.72
C HIS A 252 -25.84 -12.07 -11.27
N HIS A 253 -26.62 -13.08 -11.65
CA HIS A 253 -26.15 -14.43 -11.75
C HIS A 253 -25.14 -14.32 -12.88
N LEU A 254 -23.88 -14.11 -12.49
CA LEU A 254 -22.80 -14.16 -13.43
C LEU A 254 -22.81 -15.51 -14.17
N GLY A 255 -23.52 -16.51 -13.62
CA GLY A 255 -23.73 -17.82 -14.18
C GLY A 255 -23.02 -18.83 -13.30
N GLU A 256 -23.20 -20.11 -13.57
CA GLU A 256 -22.28 -21.11 -13.04
C GLU A 256 -20.95 -20.97 -13.79
N VAL A 257 -19.86 -20.96 -13.04
CA VAL A 257 -18.52 -21.04 -13.63
C VAL A 257 -18.29 -22.50 -14.00
N PRO A 258 -17.91 -22.82 -15.26
CA PRO A 258 -17.58 -24.19 -15.63
C PRO A 258 -16.54 -24.78 -14.68
N THR A 259 -16.75 -26.03 -14.24
CA THR A 259 -15.87 -26.68 -13.24
C THR A 259 -14.40 -26.67 -13.68
N GLU A 260 -14.13 -26.88 -14.97
CA GLU A 260 -12.77 -26.83 -15.51
C GLU A 260 -12.09 -25.46 -15.34
N GLU A 261 -12.82 -24.36 -15.54
CA GLU A 261 -12.29 -23.01 -15.36
C GLU A 261 -12.11 -22.66 -13.89
N LEU A 262 -13.02 -23.13 -13.04
CA LEU A 262 -12.90 -22.98 -11.60
C LEU A 262 -11.66 -23.70 -11.06
N GLU A 263 -11.42 -24.94 -11.49
CA GLU A 263 -10.24 -25.72 -11.13
C GLU A 263 -8.94 -25.08 -11.65
N LYS A 264 -8.94 -24.53 -12.88
CA LYS A 264 -7.78 -23.78 -13.40
C LYS A 264 -7.42 -22.60 -12.49
N ILE A 265 -8.41 -21.83 -12.06
CA ILE A 265 -8.20 -20.67 -11.18
C ILE A 265 -7.74 -21.12 -9.79
N LEU A 266 -8.34 -22.16 -9.22
CA LEU A 266 -7.92 -22.74 -7.94
C LEU A 266 -6.45 -23.20 -8.01
N ASN A 267 -6.05 -23.88 -9.08
CA ASN A 267 -4.66 -24.28 -9.31
C ASN A 267 -3.72 -23.08 -9.39
N GLN A 268 -4.13 -21.99 -10.05
CA GLN A 268 -3.35 -20.74 -10.08
C GLN A 268 -3.24 -20.07 -8.70
N MET A 269 -4.20 -20.32 -7.81
CA MET A 269 -4.18 -19.91 -6.40
C MET A 269 -3.42 -20.91 -5.49
N SER A 270 -2.69 -21.87 -6.08
CA SER A 270 -1.99 -22.94 -5.36
C SER A 270 -2.93 -23.82 -4.54
N LYS A 271 -4.12 -24.09 -5.08
CA LYS A 271 -5.15 -24.98 -4.52
C LYS A 271 -5.35 -26.17 -5.45
N PHE A 272 -4.57 -27.21 -5.24
CA PHE A 272 -4.57 -28.40 -6.11
C PHE A 272 -5.53 -29.48 -5.61
N THR A 273 -5.83 -29.47 -4.31
CA THR A 273 -6.71 -30.42 -3.64
C THR A 273 -7.66 -29.71 -2.69
N GLU A 274 -8.74 -30.39 -2.30
CA GLU A 274 -9.69 -29.82 -1.31
C GLU A 274 -9.05 -29.48 0.03
N ARG A 275 -7.96 -30.17 0.41
CA ARG A 275 -7.22 -29.86 1.63
C ARG A 275 -6.48 -28.52 1.56
N ASP A 276 -6.14 -28.08 0.35
CA ASP A 276 -5.47 -26.80 0.13
C ASP A 276 -6.47 -25.64 0.24
N GLU A 277 -7.76 -25.88 0.03
CA GLU A 277 -8.86 -24.91 0.15
C GLU A 277 -9.14 -24.52 1.61
N LEU A 278 -8.23 -23.75 2.20
CA LEU A 278 -8.29 -23.35 3.62
C LEU A 278 -9.55 -22.55 4.01
N ASN A 279 -10.24 -21.92 3.05
CA ASN A 279 -11.44 -21.10 3.28
C ASN A 279 -11.26 -20.08 4.42
N CYS A 280 -10.08 -19.44 4.49
CA CYS A 280 -9.68 -18.61 5.63
C CYS A 280 -10.33 -17.22 5.68
N GLY A 281 -11.11 -16.82 4.67
CA GLY A 281 -11.83 -15.54 4.66
C GLY A 281 -10.97 -14.28 4.44
N THR A 282 -9.63 -14.37 4.48
CA THR A 282 -8.73 -13.20 4.46
C THR A 282 -8.88 -12.32 3.21
N CYS A 283 -9.25 -12.93 2.08
CA CYS A 283 -9.46 -12.21 0.81
C CYS A 283 -10.86 -11.59 0.67
N GLY A 284 -11.71 -11.67 1.70
CA GLY A 284 -13.07 -11.13 1.69
C GLY A 284 -14.15 -12.07 1.15
N TYR A 285 -13.80 -13.33 0.86
CA TYR A 285 -14.73 -14.36 0.37
C TYR A 285 -14.79 -15.53 1.36
N GLU A 286 -15.98 -16.07 1.58
CA GLU A 286 -16.22 -17.16 2.54
C GLU A 286 -15.49 -18.44 2.14
N THR A 287 -15.51 -18.80 0.86
CA THR A 287 -14.77 -19.95 0.34
C THR A 287 -13.74 -19.60 -0.73
N CYS A 288 -12.71 -20.44 -0.87
CA CYS A 288 -11.75 -20.36 -1.96
C CYS A 288 -12.44 -20.48 -3.33
N ARG A 289 -13.52 -21.27 -3.41
CA ARG A 289 -14.36 -21.38 -4.62
C ARG A 289 -15.12 -20.11 -4.92
N ASP A 290 -15.64 -19.39 -3.91
CA ASP A 290 -16.25 -18.06 -4.11
C ASP A 290 -15.26 -17.05 -4.65
N LYS A 291 -14.05 -17.05 -4.08
CA LYS A 291 -12.95 -16.23 -4.59
C LYS A 291 -12.62 -16.59 -6.04
N ALA A 292 -12.49 -17.89 -6.36
CA ALA A 292 -12.19 -18.33 -7.72
C ALA A 292 -13.30 -17.96 -8.72
N ARG A 293 -14.57 -18.06 -8.32
CA ARG A 293 -15.70 -17.55 -9.11
C ARG A 293 -15.59 -16.05 -9.35
N ALA A 294 -15.26 -15.27 -8.31
CA ALA A 294 -15.10 -13.83 -8.45
C ALA A 294 -13.92 -13.43 -9.35
N VAL A 295 -12.82 -14.20 -9.31
CA VAL A 295 -11.67 -14.03 -10.23
C VAL A 295 -12.10 -14.28 -11.68
N TYR A 296 -12.84 -15.36 -11.95
CA TYR A 296 -13.34 -15.67 -13.29
C TYR A 296 -14.16 -14.51 -13.89
N TRP A 297 -14.92 -13.81 -13.05
CA TRP A 297 -15.73 -12.66 -13.44
C TRP A 297 -15.00 -11.31 -13.41
N ASN A 298 -13.67 -11.28 -13.26
CA ASN A 298 -12.86 -10.07 -13.12
C ASN A 298 -13.31 -9.15 -11.98
N MET A 299 -13.90 -9.72 -10.92
CA MET A 299 -14.29 -8.98 -9.71
C MET A 299 -13.22 -9.04 -8.62
N ALA A 300 -12.21 -9.87 -8.82
CA ALA A 300 -11.20 -10.17 -7.82
C ALA A 300 -9.87 -10.52 -8.51
N GLU A 301 -8.76 -10.10 -7.92
CA GLU A 301 -7.41 -10.45 -8.41
C GLU A 301 -6.88 -11.70 -7.69
N LEU A 302 -6.02 -12.47 -8.37
CA LEU A 302 -5.46 -13.73 -7.85
C LEU A 302 -4.57 -13.53 -6.61
N ASP A 303 -3.78 -12.47 -6.63
CA ASP A 303 -2.81 -12.09 -5.60
C ASP A 303 -3.46 -11.60 -4.30
N MET A 304 -4.75 -11.26 -4.29
CA MET A 304 -5.47 -11.04 -3.02
C MET A 304 -5.53 -12.28 -2.11
N CYS A 305 -5.08 -13.46 -2.58
CA CYS A 305 -4.94 -14.66 -1.78
C CYS A 305 -3.61 -14.63 -0.98
N LEU A 306 -3.68 -14.32 0.31
CA LEU A 306 -2.49 -14.27 1.18
C LEU A 306 -1.67 -15.59 1.15
N PRO A 307 -2.27 -16.79 1.27
CA PRO A 307 -1.51 -18.04 1.16
C PRO A 307 -0.73 -18.19 -0.15
N LEU A 308 -1.27 -17.71 -1.27
CA LEU A 308 -0.58 -17.72 -2.57
C LEU A 308 0.66 -16.83 -2.55
N ILE A 309 0.53 -15.59 -2.06
CA ILE A 309 1.65 -14.64 -1.97
C ILE A 309 2.77 -15.22 -1.09
N THR A 310 2.42 -15.73 0.09
CA THR A 310 3.40 -16.30 1.03
C THR A 310 4.14 -17.47 0.39
N SER A 311 3.42 -18.42 -0.21
CA SER A 311 4.02 -19.59 -0.86
C SER A 311 4.93 -19.21 -2.04
N LYS A 312 4.51 -18.25 -2.89
CA LYS A 312 5.36 -17.74 -3.97
C LYS A 312 6.63 -17.08 -3.44
N THR A 313 6.52 -16.28 -2.38
CA THR A 313 7.65 -15.57 -1.78
C THR A 313 8.68 -16.53 -1.18
N GLU A 314 8.20 -17.58 -0.50
CA GLU A 314 9.06 -18.65 0.04
C GLU A 314 9.76 -19.42 -1.08
N ALA A 315 9.03 -19.81 -2.13
CA ALA A 315 9.60 -20.56 -3.25
C ALA A 315 10.71 -19.79 -3.98
N ILE A 316 10.49 -18.50 -4.25
CA ILE A 316 11.51 -17.63 -4.86
C ILE A 316 12.74 -17.52 -3.95
N SER A 317 12.53 -17.28 -2.65
CA SER A 317 13.63 -17.16 -1.69
C SER A 317 14.47 -18.45 -1.63
N ASN A 318 13.82 -19.62 -1.58
CA ASN A 318 14.50 -20.91 -1.58
C ASN A 318 15.30 -21.16 -2.87
N LEU A 319 14.77 -20.76 -4.03
CA LEU A 319 15.47 -20.89 -5.30
C LEU A 319 16.76 -20.06 -5.32
N ILE A 320 16.71 -18.81 -4.84
CA ILE A 320 17.89 -17.93 -4.78
C ILE A 320 18.96 -18.52 -3.85
N ILE A 321 18.55 -19.01 -2.68
CA ILE A 321 19.48 -19.57 -1.67
C ILE A 321 20.15 -20.85 -2.18
N THR A 322 19.42 -21.69 -2.92
CA THR A 322 19.93 -22.99 -3.40
C THR A 322 20.78 -22.89 -4.67
N THR A 323 20.48 -21.94 -5.56
CA THR A 323 21.18 -21.78 -6.85
C THR A 323 22.43 -20.92 -6.76
N THR A 324 22.57 -20.10 -5.71
CA THR A 324 23.74 -19.25 -5.54
C THR A 324 25.03 -20.07 -5.39
N PRO A 325 26.12 -19.70 -6.09
CA PRO A 325 27.40 -20.39 -5.97
C PRO A 325 28.12 -20.08 -4.65
N ASN A 326 27.67 -19.05 -3.92
CA ASN A 326 28.29 -18.61 -2.68
C ASN A 326 27.75 -19.42 -1.51
N ALA A 327 28.62 -19.76 -0.56
CA ALA A 327 28.21 -20.42 0.67
C ALA A 327 27.45 -19.43 1.55
N ILE A 328 26.21 -19.77 1.93
CA ILE A 328 25.35 -18.95 2.79
C ILE A 328 25.00 -19.73 4.05
N ALA A 329 25.19 -19.08 5.19
CA ALA A 329 24.71 -19.55 6.49
C ALA A 329 23.87 -18.45 7.15
N VAL A 330 22.68 -18.78 7.64
CA VAL A 330 21.82 -17.88 8.43
C VAL A 330 21.69 -18.44 9.83
N LEU A 331 21.90 -17.59 10.84
CA LEU A 331 21.93 -17.94 12.25
C LEU A 331 20.92 -17.11 13.05
N ASP A 332 20.43 -17.67 14.15
CA ASP A 332 19.62 -16.94 15.12
C ASP A 332 20.48 -16.13 16.11
N LYS A 333 19.83 -15.42 17.05
CA LYS A 333 20.50 -14.67 18.11
C LYS A 333 21.41 -15.47 19.05
N LYS A 334 21.29 -16.80 19.07
CA LYS A 334 22.16 -17.72 19.82
C LYS A 334 23.24 -18.35 18.93
N PHE A 335 23.45 -17.81 17.72
CA PHE A 335 24.34 -18.33 16.69
C PHE A 335 24.02 -19.76 16.24
N ARG A 336 22.76 -20.20 16.38
CA ARG A 336 22.32 -21.51 15.89
C ARG A 336 21.98 -21.45 14.41
N ILE A 337 22.41 -22.44 13.64
CA ILE A 337 22.20 -22.49 12.19
C ILE A 337 20.72 -22.72 11.88
N ILE A 338 20.09 -21.75 11.22
CA ILE A 338 18.71 -21.81 10.69
C ILE A 338 18.72 -22.24 9.23
N GLU A 339 19.69 -21.78 8.44
CA GLU A 339 19.80 -22.11 7.02
C GLU A 339 21.26 -22.29 6.63
N PHE A 340 21.52 -23.25 5.76
CA PHE A 340 22.85 -23.66 5.33
C PHE A 340 22.75 -24.26 3.93
N ASN A 341 23.15 -23.49 2.91
CA ASN A 341 22.87 -23.87 1.52
C ASN A 341 23.88 -24.91 0.99
N ALA A 342 23.57 -25.50 -0.18
CA ALA A 342 24.39 -26.55 -0.78
C ALA A 342 25.83 -26.10 -1.12
N ALA A 343 26.05 -24.79 -1.34
CA ALA A 343 27.39 -24.24 -1.51
C ALA A 343 28.16 -24.20 -0.19
N ALA A 344 27.51 -23.91 0.94
CA ALA A 344 28.09 -23.99 2.27
C ALA A 344 28.44 -25.43 2.65
N GLU A 345 27.58 -26.40 2.32
CA GLU A 345 27.89 -27.82 2.54
C GLU A 345 29.19 -28.24 1.84
N ARG A 346 29.36 -27.81 0.58
CA ARG A 346 30.57 -28.07 -0.21
C ARG A 346 31.79 -27.31 0.31
N LEU A 347 31.61 -26.06 0.74
CA LEU A 347 32.71 -25.21 1.18
C LEU A 347 33.29 -25.68 2.52
N PHE A 348 32.42 -26.02 3.47
CA PHE A 348 32.79 -26.44 4.82
C PHE A 348 32.88 -27.96 5.00
N ASN A 349 32.58 -28.74 3.95
CA ASN A 349 32.60 -30.20 3.95
C ASN A 349 31.73 -30.81 5.08
N MET A 350 30.53 -30.27 5.24
CA MET A 350 29.56 -30.67 6.27
C MET A 350 28.18 -30.76 5.64
N LYS A 351 27.38 -31.76 6.01
CA LYS A 351 26.00 -31.84 5.54
C LYS A 351 25.10 -30.91 6.33
N LYS A 352 24.11 -30.31 5.67
CA LYS A 352 23.10 -29.45 6.29
C LYS A 352 22.45 -30.18 7.46
N GLU A 353 22.04 -31.44 7.29
CA GLU A 353 21.34 -32.20 8.32
C GLU A 353 22.13 -32.36 9.63
N ASP A 354 23.47 -32.37 9.53
CA ASP A 354 24.37 -32.58 10.68
C ASP A 354 24.60 -31.29 11.48
N VAL A 355 24.46 -30.12 10.86
CA VAL A 355 24.81 -28.81 11.45
C VAL A 355 23.59 -27.96 11.80
N MET A 356 22.42 -28.25 11.25
CA MET A 356 21.20 -27.50 11.51
C MET A 356 20.88 -27.47 13.02
N ARG A 357 20.51 -26.28 13.52
CA ARG A 357 20.21 -25.98 14.93
C ARG A 357 21.39 -26.08 15.91
N TYR A 358 22.56 -26.56 15.49
CA TYR A 358 23.78 -26.47 16.27
C TYR A 358 24.35 -25.05 16.23
N ASN A 359 25.16 -24.71 17.23
CA ASN A 359 25.87 -23.44 17.26
C ASN A 359 26.94 -23.43 16.15
N PHE A 360 26.94 -22.39 15.31
CA PHE A 360 27.86 -22.25 14.17
C PHE A 360 29.33 -22.25 14.60
N VAL A 361 29.64 -21.56 15.70
CA VAL A 361 31.00 -21.42 16.19
C VAL A 361 31.54 -22.77 16.63
N ASP A 362 30.74 -23.53 17.36
CA ASP A 362 31.14 -24.86 17.86
C ASP A 362 31.23 -25.90 16.73
N ALA A 363 30.29 -25.85 15.78
CA ALA A 363 30.22 -26.82 14.68
C ALA A 363 31.39 -26.65 13.70
N LEU A 364 31.71 -25.40 13.35
CA LEU A 364 32.75 -25.10 12.38
C LEU A 364 34.12 -24.89 13.02
N ASP A 365 34.19 -24.64 14.33
CA ASP A 365 35.37 -24.11 15.02
C ASP A 365 35.85 -22.80 14.38
N TYR A 366 34.88 -21.93 14.05
CA TYR A 366 35.14 -20.69 13.32
C TYR A 366 34.13 -19.61 13.69
N ASN A 367 34.61 -18.44 14.11
CA ASN A 367 33.77 -17.34 14.57
C ASN A 367 34.00 -16.02 13.81
N PRO A 368 33.50 -15.91 12.57
CA PRO A 368 33.65 -14.70 11.76
C PRO A 368 32.79 -13.55 12.30
N PHE A 369 31.66 -13.85 12.96
CA PHE A 369 30.68 -12.85 13.42
C PHE A 369 31.19 -11.94 14.54
N ARG A 370 32.31 -12.26 15.21
CA ARG A 370 32.99 -11.32 16.13
C ARG A 370 33.49 -10.05 15.44
N LYS A 371 33.64 -10.07 14.11
CA LYS A 371 34.08 -8.93 13.30
C LYS A 371 32.96 -7.92 13.05
N LEU A 372 31.69 -8.27 13.32
CA LEU A 372 30.57 -7.35 13.22
C LEU A 372 30.63 -6.31 14.33
N ASN A 373 30.52 -5.04 13.96
CA ASN A 373 30.47 -3.93 14.90
C ASN A 373 29.10 -3.23 14.78
N HIS A 374 28.21 -3.51 15.73
CA HIS A 374 26.85 -2.96 15.75
C HIS A 374 26.79 -1.42 15.84
N ASP A 375 27.88 -0.73 16.21
CA ASP A 375 27.94 0.72 16.32
C ASP A 375 28.28 1.43 14.99
N ARG A 376 28.90 0.72 14.03
CA ARG A 376 29.37 1.29 12.74
C ARG A 376 28.61 0.80 11.51
N GLY A 377 27.60 -0.05 11.72
CA GLY A 377 26.76 -0.63 10.67
C GLY A 377 26.58 -2.12 10.87
N ASN A 378 25.46 -2.65 10.39
CA ASN A 378 25.13 -4.06 10.58
C ASN A 378 25.80 -5.01 9.58
N THR A 379 26.79 -4.54 8.80
CA THR A 379 27.43 -5.33 7.75
C THR A 379 28.95 -5.21 7.87
N TYR A 380 29.64 -6.33 7.66
CA TYR A 380 31.09 -6.42 7.55
C TYR A 380 31.46 -7.12 6.26
N THR A 381 32.48 -6.63 5.56
CA THR A 381 33.09 -7.32 4.42
C THR A 381 34.59 -7.35 4.62
N GLY A 382 35.18 -8.54 4.51
CA GLY A 382 36.62 -8.70 4.71
C GLY A 382 37.12 -10.10 4.41
N LYS A 383 38.38 -10.35 4.73
CA LYS A 383 39.01 -11.67 4.58
C LYS A 383 38.88 -12.47 5.87
N GLY A 384 38.65 -13.76 5.72
CA GLY A 384 38.64 -14.75 6.78
C GLY A 384 39.54 -15.91 6.42
N HIS A 385 40.18 -16.51 7.41
CA HIS A 385 40.98 -17.72 7.22
C HIS A 385 40.37 -18.83 8.05
N TYR A 386 40.05 -19.94 7.38
CA TYR A 386 39.47 -21.11 7.99
C TYR A 386 40.52 -22.19 8.14
N GLU A 387 41.00 -22.36 9.37
CA GLU A 387 42.18 -23.17 9.67
C GLU A 387 41.96 -24.66 9.37
N ARG A 388 40.77 -25.20 9.69
CA ARG A 388 40.47 -26.63 9.58
C ARG A 388 40.69 -27.20 8.16
N GLU A 389 40.36 -26.41 7.15
CA GLU A 389 40.50 -26.79 5.73
C GLU A 389 41.58 -25.96 5.01
N ASN A 390 42.32 -25.12 5.75
CA ASN A 390 43.32 -24.17 5.24
C ASN A 390 42.82 -23.34 4.03
N ARG A 391 41.62 -22.77 4.17
CA ARG A 391 40.98 -21.97 3.12
C ARG A 391 40.93 -20.50 3.49
N THR A 392 40.99 -19.64 2.49
CA THR A 392 40.82 -18.20 2.66
C THR A 392 39.52 -17.77 2.00
N PHE A 393 38.67 -17.08 2.76
CA PHE A 393 37.36 -16.65 2.33
C PHE A 393 37.30 -15.13 2.24
N MET A 394 36.54 -14.65 1.26
CA MET A 394 35.91 -13.34 1.37
C MET A 394 34.57 -13.53 2.09
N GLU A 395 34.40 -12.83 3.19
CA GLU A 395 33.27 -12.97 4.10
C GLU A 395 32.44 -11.70 4.07
N ILE A 396 31.14 -11.85 3.81
CA ILE A 396 30.16 -10.79 3.91
C ILE A 396 29.22 -11.18 5.05
N LEU A 397 29.34 -10.51 6.18
CA LEU A 397 28.59 -10.79 7.39
C LEU A 397 27.56 -9.68 7.56
N THR A 398 26.32 -10.02 7.88
CA THR A 398 25.23 -9.06 8.09
C THR A 398 24.42 -9.44 9.32
N TYR A 399 24.01 -8.46 10.11
CA TYR A 399 23.02 -8.59 11.18
C TYR A 399 21.74 -7.88 10.78
N ILE A 400 20.58 -8.49 11.06
CA ILE A 400 19.27 -7.92 10.75
C ILE A 400 18.54 -7.68 12.08
N PRO A 401 18.61 -6.45 12.64
CA PRO A 401 18.12 -6.18 14.00
C PRO A 401 16.64 -6.51 14.21
N GLU A 402 15.81 -6.19 13.22
CA GLU A 402 14.34 -6.38 13.28
C GLU A 402 13.94 -7.85 13.41
N GLN A 403 14.80 -8.78 12.94
CA GLN A 403 14.55 -10.21 12.95
C GLN A 403 15.45 -10.97 13.94
N GLU A 404 16.39 -10.27 14.61
CA GLU A 404 17.44 -10.85 15.44
C GLU A 404 18.24 -11.98 14.72
N LEU A 405 18.53 -11.81 13.43
CA LEU A 405 19.22 -12.80 12.58
C LEU A 405 20.62 -12.36 12.17
N TYR A 406 21.55 -13.31 12.07
CA TYR A 406 22.88 -13.14 11.48
C TYR A 406 22.96 -13.90 10.15
N MET A 407 23.57 -13.31 9.13
CA MET A 407 23.80 -13.93 7.83
C MET A 407 25.27 -13.83 7.46
N GLY A 408 25.87 -14.94 7.08
CA GLY A 408 27.24 -15.00 6.55
C GLY A 408 27.24 -15.54 5.13
N ILE A 409 27.86 -14.79 4.21
CA ILE A 409 28.17 -15.24 2.86
C ILE A 409 29.68 -15.44 2.76
N PHE A 410 30.11 -16.63 2.36
CA PHE A 410 31.51 -17.02 2.26
C PHE A 410 31.85 -17.38 0.81
N ILE A 411 32.89 -16.75 0.29
CA ILE A 411 33.36 -16.94 -1.08
C ILE A 411 34.80 -17.42 -1.01
N ASP A 412 35.09 -18.58 -1.58
CA ASP A 412 36.45 -19.14 -1.62
C ASP A 412 37.36 -18.32 -2.54
N ILE A 413 38.33 -17.62 -1.95
CA ILE A 413 39.33 -16.82 -2.67
C ILE A 413 40.74 -17.42 -2.55
N THR A 414 40.87 -18.65 -2.04
CA THR A 414 42.16 -19.29 -1.74
C THR A 414 43.09 -19.32 -2.95
N ARG A 415 42.54 -19.63 -4.14
CA ARG A 415 43.32 -19.64 -5.39
C ARG A 415 43.79 -18.26 -5.81
N GLN A 416 42.93 -17.24 -5.65
CA GLN A 416 43.26 -15.86 -6.01
C GLN A 416 44.36 -15.31 -5.10
N GLU A 417 44.23 -15.54 -3.79
CA GLU A 417 45.26 -15.19 -2.79
C GLU A 417 46.61 -15.85 -3.10
N LYS A 418 46.61 -17.16 -3.40
CA LYS A 418 47.85 -17.86 -3.74
C LYS A 418 48.51 -17.29 -5.00
N GLN A 419 47.72 -16.99 -6.03
CA GLN A 419 48.23 -16.37 -7.26
C GLN A 419 48.80 -14.97 -7.00
N GLU A 420 48.15 -14.18 -6.15
CA GLU A 420 48.60 -12.84 -5.78
C GLU A 420 49.92 -12.91 -4.99
N GLN A 421 50.04 -13.83 -4.04
CA GLN A 421 51.26 -14.08 -3.28
C GLN A 421 52.41 -14.60 -4.15
N ASP A 422 52.15 -15.54 -5.05
CA ASP A 422 53.15 -16.07 -5.98
C ASP A 422 53.64 -14.95 -6.93
N MET A 423 52.75 -14.09 -7.40
CA MET A 423 53.11 -12.95 -8.24
C MET A 423 53.95 -11.92 -7.46
N GLN A 424 53.61 -11.63 -6.20
CA GLN A 424 54.42 -10.76 -5.35
C GLN A 424 55.84 -11.31 -5.16
N LYS A 425 55.99 -12.62 -4.92
CA LYS A 425 57.32 -13.26 -4.82
C LYS A 425 58.12 -13.13 -6.11
N ILE A 426 57.52 -13.39 -7.26
CA ILE A 426 58.18 -13.25 -8.56
C ILE A 426 58.62 -11.79 -8.78
N GLN A 427 57.80 -10.81 -8.40
CA GLN A 427 58.17 -9.39 -8.49
C GLN A 427 59.39 -9.06 -7.61
N GLU A 428 59.40 -9.52 -6.36
CA GLU A 428 60.53 -9.33 -5.45
C GLU A 428 61.82 -9.99 -5.97
N GLU A 429 61.73 -11.21 -6.49
CA GLU A 429 62.87 -11.92 -7.08
C GLU A 429 63.40 -11.21 -8.32
N THR A 430 62.50 -10.71 -9.16
CA THR A 430 62.85 -9.94 -10.37
C THR A 430 63.58 -8.66 -10.00
N LEU A 431 63.12 -7.91 -8.99
CA LEU A 431 63.79 -6.72 -8.48
C LEU A 431 65.20 -7.04 -7.95
N LYS A 432 65.33 -8.12 -7.17
CA LYS A 432 66.64 -8.59 -6.68
C LYS A 432 67.59 -9.00 -7.82
N MET A 433 67.06 -9.56 -8.90
CA MET A 433 67.86 -9.94 -10.07
C MET A 433 68.30 -8.71 -10.86
N ALA A 434 67.40 -7.74 -11.08
CA ALA A 434 67.73 -6.47 -11.72
C ALA A 434 68.83 -5.72 -10.96
N GLN A 435 68.72 -5.64 -9.63
CA GLN A 435 69.75 -5.02 -8.79
C GLN A 435 71.11 -5.69 -8.93
N ARG A 436 71.15 -7.04 -8.94
CA ARG A 436 72.40 -7.79 -9.16
C ARG A 436 73.04 -7.51 -10.51
N VAL A 437 72.24 -7.32 -11.56
CA VAL A 437 72.75 -6.94 -12.89
C VAL A 437 73.32 -5.53 -12.86
N ILE A 438 72.63 -4.57 -12.24
CA ILE A 438 73.11 -3.19 -12.07
C ILE A 438 74.45 -3.18 -11.33
N ASP A 439 74.56 -3.89 -10.22
CA ASP A 439 75.80 -3.96 -9.43
C ASP A 439 76.97 -4.55 -10.24
N LYS A 440 76.68 -5.56 -11.08
CA LYS A 440 77.68 -6.16 -11.97
C LYS A 440 78.12 -5.19 -13.07
N GLN A 441 77.19 -4.47 -13.70
CA GLN A 441 77.50 -3.45 -14.71
C GLN A 441 78.31 -2.29 -14.12
N MET A 442 77.97 -1.85 -12.90
CA MET A 442 78.72 -0.81 -12.19
C MET A 442 80.15 -1.26 -11.87
N ARG A 443 80.35 -2.52 -11.48
CA ARG A 443 81.70 -3.07 -11.24
C ARG A 443 82.54 -3.10 -12.53
N VAL A 444 81.96 -3.56 -13.63
CA VAL A 444 82.63 -3.57 -14.94
C VAL A 444 82.96 -2.13 -15.39
N ALA A 445 82.04 -1.18 -15.19
CA ALA A 445 82.30 0.22 -15.49
C ALA A 445 83.46 0.80 -14.67
N HIS A 446 83.58 0.45 -13.38
CA HIS A 446 84.72 0.82 -12.55
C HIS A 446 86.04 0.20 -13.03
N GLU A 447 86.05 -1.07 -13.46
CA GLU A 447 87.23 -1.71 -14.03
C GLU A 447 87.67 -1.04 -15.34
N ILE A 448 86.71 -0.75 -16.24
CA ILE A 448 86.97 -0.01 -17.49
C ILE A 448 87.51 1.38 -17.19
N ALA A 449 86.93 2.10 -16.23
CA ALA A 449 87.41 3.42 -15.81
C ALA A 449 88.82 3.35 -15.22
N GLY A 450 89.13 2.30 -14.46
CA GLY A 450 90.48 2.02 -13.95
C GLY A 450 91.50 1.82 -15.06
N LEU A 451 91.21 0.94 -16.02
CA LEU A 451 92.05 0.67 -17.19
C LEU A 451 92.23 1.90 -18.09
N LEU A 452 91.18 2.68 -18.31
CA LEU A 452 91.24 3.95 -19.02
C LEU A 452 92.12 4.97 -18.27
N GLY A 453 92.00 5.04 -16.94
CA GLY A 453 92.85 5.88 -16.11
C GLY A 453 94.33 5.51 -16.21
N GLU A 454 94.63 4.20 -16.16
CA GLU A 454 95.98 3.66 -16.28
C GLU A 454 96.61 3.95 -17.66
N THR A 455 95.90 3.61 -18.74
CA THR A 455 96.35 3.91 -20.12
C THR A 455 96.53 5.40 -20.38
N THR A 456 95.66 6.25 -19.84
CA THR A 456 95.79 7.71 -19.95
C THR A 456 97.04 8.21 -19.21
N ALA A 457 97.34 7.66 -18.03
CA ALA A 457 98.54 7.99 -17.27
C ALA A 457 99.82 7.55 -18.01
N GLU A 458 99.87 6.34 -18.55
CA GLU A 458 100.98 5.85 -19.37
C GLU A 458 101.20 6.70 -20.63
N THR A 459 100.11 7.05 -21.31
CA THR A 459 100.15 7.92 -22.51
C THR A 459 100.72 9.28 -22.15
N LYS A 460 100.28 9.87 -21.03
CA LYS A 460 100.80 11.15 -20.54
C LYS A 460 102.29 11.07 -20.22
N VAL A 461 102.75 10.03 -19.52
CA VAL A 461 104.18 9.84 -19.19
C VAL A 461 105.02 9.70 -20.47
N THR A 462 104.53 8.95 -21.45
CA THR A 462 105.21 8.71 -22.73
C THR A 462 105.29 9.99 -23.56
N LEU A 463 104.18 10.73 -23.67
CA LEU A 463 104.15 12.04 -24.32
C LEU A 463 105.04 13.06 -23.61
N THR A 464 105.07 13.08 -22.28
CA THR A 464 105.92 14.00 -21.51
C THR A 464 107.41 13.68 -21.70
N LYS A 465 107.77 12.39 -21.79
CA LYS A 465 109.14 11.95 -22.14
C LYS A 465 109.51 12.36 -23.57
N LEU A 466 108.61 12.16 -24.54
CA LEU A 466 108.80 12.60 -25.93
C LEU A 466 108.97 14.12 -26.01
N GLN A 467 108.15 14.88 -25.29
CA GLN A 467 108.24 16.33 -25.23
C GLN A 467 109.63 16.76 -24.73
N LYS A 468 110.14 16.17 -23.64
CA LYS A 468 111.50 16.45 -23.15
C LYS A 468 112.60 16.17 -24.18
N VAL A 469 112.48 15.11 -24.98
CA VAL A 469 113.46 14.77 -26.05
C VAL A 469 113.42 15.78 -27.20
N VAL A 470 112.22 16.28 -27.55
CA VAL A 470 112.07 17.32 -28.58
C VAL A 470 112.57 18.67 -28.07
N THR A 471 112.26 19.04 -26.81
CA THR A 471 112.73 20.32 -26.23
C THR A 471 114.24 20.31 -25.96
N SER A 472 114.87 19.15 -25.74
CA SER A 472 116.34 19.07 -25.61
C SER A 472 117.10 19.17 -26.94
N ARG A 473 116.41 19.15 -28.09
CA ARG A 473 117.03 19.37 -29.41
C ARG A 473 117.06 20.85 -29.83
N GLU A 474 116.33 21.75 -29.17
CA GLU A 474 116.33 23.19 -29.47
C GLU A 474 117.46 23.98 -28.78
N VAL A 475 118.37 23.31 -28.06
CA VAL A 475 119.50 23.96 -27.34
C VAL A 475 120.86 23.70 -28.01
N GLU A 476 120.92 23.02 -29.16
CA GLU A 476 122.16 22.73 -29.91
C GLU A 476 122.24 23.38 -31.30
N VAL A 477 121.64 24.56 -31.51
CA VAL A 477 121.91 25.41 -32.70
C VAL A 477 122.32 26.81 -32.30
#